data_AF-A0A553RJN6-F1
#
_entry.id   AF-A0A553RJN6-F1
#
_cell.length_a   1.000
_cell.length_b   1.000
_cell.length_c   1.000
_cell.angle_alpha   90.00
_cell.angle_beta   90.00
_cell.angle_gamma   90.00
#
_symmetry.space_group_name_H-M   'P 1'
#
loop_
_entity.id
_entity.type
_entity.pdbx_description
1 polymer ?
#
loop_
_entity_poly.entity_id
_entity_poly.type
_entity_poly.pdbx_seq_one_letter_code
_entity_poly.pdbx_strand_id
1 'polypeptide(L)'
;DEATELVVYVLHSLSNKRETHMMGTDDDPDTPQGLRFPMSFLPALQQLLSSDAIPAEELQLQHTEIHTLLLALWSEGLLRVCPPHTD
;
A
#
# COMPACT_ATOMS: atom_id res chain seq x y z
N ASP A 1 -20.23 -20.73 11.93
CA ASP A 1 -19.43 -19.58 12.34
C ASP A 1 -18.39 -19.26 11.29
N GLU A 2 -18.63 -18.21 10.51
CA GLU A 2 -17.59 -17.57 9.70
C GLU A 2 -16.77 -16.68 10.64
N ALA A 3 -15.48 -16.97 10.78
CA ALA A 3 -14.57 -16.12 11.54
C ALA A 3 -14.39 -14.80 10.79
N THR A 4 -14.64 -13.66 11.45
CA THR A 4 -14.42 -12.34 10.87
C THR A 4 -12.92 -12.13 10.67
N GLU A 5 -12.44 -12.24 9.43
CA GLU A 5 -11.04 -12.02 9.10
C GLU A 5 -10.72 -10.52 9.12
N LEU A 6 -9.80 -10.13 10.00
CA LEU A 6 -9.27 -8.77 10.01
C LEU A 6 -8.39 -8.55 8.78
N VAL A 7 -8.44 -7.34 8.22
CA VAL A 7 -7.64 -6.94 7.05
C VAL A 7 -7.10 -5.53 7.20
N VAL A 8 -6.05 -5.24 6.42
CA VAL A 8 -5.45 -3.91 6.32
C VAL A 8 -5.82 -3.29 4.97
N TYR A 9 -6.22 -2.02 5.00
CA TYR A 9 -6.43 -1.23 3.79
C TYR A 9 -5.31 -0.20 3.64
N VAL A 10 -4.77 -0.11 2.42
CA VAL A 10 -3.86 0.96 2.01
C VAL A 10 -4.63 1.91 1.12
N LEU A 11 -4.90 3.12 1.63
CA LEU A 11 -5.55 4.20 0.89
C LEU A 11 -4.49 5.19 0.42
N HIS A 12 -4.66 5.75 -0.77
CA HIS A 12 -3.76 6.74 -1.34
C HIS A 12 -4.51 7.83 -2.10
N SER A 13 -3.83 8.96 -2.31
CA SER A 13 -4.41 10.14 -2.95
C SER A 13 -3.96 10.36 -4.40
N LEU A 14 -3.14 9.45 -4.96
CA LEU A 14 -2.60 9.60 -6.32
C LEU A 14 -3.67 9.72 -7.40
N SER A 15 -4.83 9.08 -7.18
CA SER A 15 -5.97 9.11 -8.10
C SER A 15 -7.06 10.10 -7.67
N ASN A 16 -6.79 10.97 -6.69
CA ASN A 16 -7.77 11.95 -6.23
C ASN A 16 -8.02 13.00 -7.33
N LYS A 17 -9.29 13.27 -7.59
CA LYS A 17 -9.70 14.33 -8.51
C LYS A 17 -9.47 15.69 -7.87
N ARG A 18 -8.61 16.49 -8.51
CA ARG A 18 -8.34 17.85 -8.04
C ARG A 18 -9.58 18.73 -8.17
N GLU A 19 -10.44 18.44 -9.14
CA GLU A 19 -11.63 19.20 -9.49
C GLU A 19 -12.68 19.21 -8.37
N THR A 20 -12.79 18.13 -7.60
CA THR A 20 -13.75 17.98 -6.49
C THR A 20 -13.15 18.27 -5.13
N HIS A 21 -11.82 18.40 -5.04
CA HIS A 21 -11.11 18.66 -3.79
C HIS A 21 -11.54 19.99 -3.16
N MET A 22 -12.00 19.96 -1.90
CA MET A 22 -12.54 21.09 -1.11
C MET A 22 -13.93 21.60 -1.51
N MET A 23 -14.63 20.97 -2.46
CA MET A 23 -15.97 21.37 -2.86
C MET A 23 -17.07 20.85 -1.92
N GLY A 24 -16.72 19.97 -0.97
CA GLY A 24 -17.68 19.40 -0.01
C GLY A 24 -18.79 18.60 -0.69
N THR A 25 -18.54 18.09 -1.90
CA THR A 25 -19.50 17.27 -2.62
C THR A 25 -19.54 15.90 -1.95
N ASP A 26 -20.57 15.68 -1.12
CA ASP A 26 -20.89 14.39 -0.49
C ASP A 26 -21.27 13.31 -1.52
N ASP A 27 -21.47 13.70 -2.78
CA ASP A 27 -21.74 12.84 -3.93
C ASP A 27 -20.47 12.42 -4.68
N ASP A 28 -19.39 12.05 -3.99
CA ASP A 28 -18.31 11.32 -4.65
C ASP A 28 -18.64 9.82 -4.60
N PRO A 29 -19.23 9.21 -5.66
CA PRO A 29 -19.48 7.77 -5.71
C PRO A 29 -18.19 6.95 -5.75
N ASP A 30 -17.03 7.61 -5.86
CA ASP A 30 -15.72 6.99 -5.85
C ASP A 30 -15.39 6.58 -4.41
N THR A 31 -15.90 5.40 -4.04
CA THR A 31 -15.40 4.65 -2.88
C THR A 31 -13.88 4.68 -2.94
N PRO A 32 -13.17 5.08 -1.86
CA PRO A 32 -11.71 5.17 -1.85
C PRO A 32 -11.12 3.87 -2.42
N GLN A 33 -10.51 3.97 -3.60
CA GLN A 33 -9.84 2.83 -4.19
C GLN A 33 -8.58 2.57 -3.37
N GLY A 34 -8.47 1.36 -2.84
CA GLY A 34 -7.42 0.99 -1.94
C GLY A 34 -7.06 -0.48 -2.07
N LEU A 35 -5.83 -0.80 -1.71
CA LEU A 35 -5.35 -2.16 -1.69
C LEU A 35 -5.75 -2.82 -0.38
N ARG A 36 -6.24 -4.06 -0.45
CA ARG A 36 -6.62 -4.87 0.70
C ARG A 36 -5.60 -5.99 0.90
N PHE A 37 -5.05 -6.09 2.10
CA PHE A 37 -4.11 -7.13 2.49
C PHE A 37 -4.57 -7.88 3.75
N PRO A 38 -4.15 -9.13 3.94
CA PRO A 38 -4.29 -9.82 5.23
C PRO A 38 -3.58 -9.07 6.36
N MET A 39 -4.04 -9.22 7.60
CA MET A 39 -3.39 -8.58 8.76
C MET A 39 -1.91 -8.93 8.94
N SER A 40 -1.47 -10.09 8.46
CA SER A 40 -0.06 -10.49 8.52
C SER A 40 0.87 -9.53 7.77
N PHE A 41 0.35 -8.72 6.84
CA PHE A 41 1.13 -7.77 6.04
C PHE A 41 1.36 -6.43 6.77
N LEU A 42 0.69 -6.18 7.90
CA LEU A 42 0.77 -4.91 8.62
C LEU A 42 2.20 -4.53 9.02
N PRO A 43 3.07 -5.43 9.55
CA PRO A 43 4.42 -5.05 9.94
C PRO A 43 5.28 -4.59 8.75
N ALA A 44 5.20 -5.28 7.62
CA ALA A 44 5.92 -4.89 6.40
C ALA A 44 5.42 -3.56 5.82
N LEU A 45 4.09 -3.31 5.85
CA LEU A 45 3.53 -2.02 5.47
C LEU A 45 4.02 -0.89 6.39
N GLN A 46 4.13 -1.13 7.69
CA GLN A 46 4.67 -0.16 8.63
C GLN A 46 6.17 0.11 8.39
N GLN A 47 6.96 -0.91 8.03
CA GLN A 47 8.36 -0.73 7.65
C GLN A 47 8.48 0.21 6.44
N LEU A 48 7.66 -0.01 5.40
CA LEU A 48 7.64 0.82 4.19
C LEU A 48 7.21 2.26 4.48
N LEU A 49 6.25 2.47 5.37
CA LEU A 49 5.79 3.81 5.75
C LEU A 49 6.80 4.59 6.59
N SER A 50 7.66 3.88 7.34
CA SER A 50 8.58 4.49 8.31
C SER A 50 10.00 4.69 7.76
N SER A 51 10.29 4.16 6.58
CA SER A 51 11.63 4.12 6.00
C SER A 51 11.66 4.82 4.65
N ASP A 52 12.70 5.59 4.37
CA ASP A 52 12.87 6.24 3.05
C ASP A 52 13.19 5.21 1.95
N ALA A 53 13.95 4.17 2.29
CA ALA A 53 14.28 3.05 1.43
C ALA A 53 14.52 1.79 2.28
N ILE A 54 14.20 0.62 1.74
CA ILE A 54 14.41 -0.67 2.39
C ILE A 54 14.69 -1.75 1.34
N PRO A 55 15.69 -2.63 1.52
CA PRO A 55 15.86 -3.81 0.69
C PRO A 55 14.64 -4.74 0.80
N ALA A 56 14.18 -5.28 -0.32
CA ALA A 56 13.00 -6.14 -0.34
C ALA A 56 13.12 -7.36 0.60
N GLU A 57 14.33 -7.90 0.73
CA GLU A 57 14.64 -9.07 1.57
C GLU A 57 14.53 -8.79 3.08
N GLU A 58 14.52 -7.52 3.50
CA GLU A 58 14.41 -7.11 4.91
C GLU A 58 12.96 -6.87 5.35
N LEU A 59 12.00 -7.02 4.44
CA LEU A 59 10.58 -6.92 4.77
C LEU A 59 10.15 -8.11 5.62
N GLN A 60 9.37 -7.84 6.67
CA GLN A 60 8.86 -8.82 7.62
C GLN A 60 7.70 -9.65 7.05
N LEU A 61 7.97 -10.39 5.97
CA LEU A 61 7.03 -11.26 5.26
C LEU A 61 7.74 -12.49 4.70
N GLN A 62 6.97 -13.53 4.33
CA GLN A 62 7.53 -14.66 3.58
C GLN A 62 7.92 -14.20 2.17
N HIS A 63 8.94 -14.82 1.56
CA HIS A 63 9.46 -14.41 0.25
C HIS A 63 8.37 -14.31 -0.85
N THR A 64 7.42 -15.25 -0.88
CA THR A 64 6.29 -15.22 -1.82
C THR A 64 5.32 -14.07 -1.57
N GLU A 65 5.14 -13.67 -0.30
CA GLU A 65 4.25 -12.58 0.11
C GLU A 65 4.91 -11.21 -0.17
N ILE A 66 6.23 -11.11 -0.02
CA ILE A 66 7.00 -9.90 -0.35
C ILE A 66 6.73 -9.50 -1.80
N HIS A 67 6.86 -10.44 -2.74
CA HIS A 67 6.61 -10.15 -4.16
C HIS A 67 5.17 -9.67 -4.41
N THR A 68 4.21 -10.29 -3.73
CA THR A 68 2.79 -9.93 -3.85
C THR A 68 2.54 -8.51 -3.34
N LEU A 69 3.08 -8.16 -2.17
CA LEU A 69 2.97 -6.82 -1.58
C LEU A 69 3.61 -5.77 -2.50
N LEU A 70 4.85 -6.00 -2.92
CA LEU A 70 5.62 -5.04 -3.70
C LEU A 70 5.02 -4.79 -5.08
N LEU A 71 4.57 -5.85 -5.76
CA LEU A 71 3.91 -5.70 -7.06
C LEU A 71 2.61 -4.91 -6.96
N ALA A 72 1.79 -5.19 -5.95
CA ALA A 72 0.52 -4.47 -5.76
C ALA A 72 0.73 -2.98 -5.46
N LEU A 73 1.67 -2.64 -4.57
CA LEU A 73 1.99 -1.24 -4.28
C LEU A 73 2.63 -0.53 -5.48
N TRP A 74 3.52 -1.22 -6.20
CA TRP A 74 4.18 -0.67 -7.38
C TRP A 74 3.20 -0.44 -8.55
N SER A 75 2.22 -1.33 -8.76
CA SER A 75 1.20 -1.13 -9.80
C SER A 75 0.31 0.09 -9.55
N GLU A 76 0.11 0.47 -8.29
CA GLU A 76 -0.58 1.72 -7.89
C GLU A 76 0.36 2.94 -7.89
N GLY A 77 1.62 2.79 -8.29
CA GLY A 77 2.60 3.88 -8.31
C GLY A 77 3.07 4.35 -6.92
N LEU A 78 2.83 3.55 -5.88
CA LEU A 78 3.14 3.90 -4.48
C LEU A 78 4.60 3.62 -4.10
N LEU A 79 5.35 2.90 -4.94
CA LEU A 79 6.74 2.56 -4.72
C LEU A 79 7.63 3.00 -5.88
N ARG A 80 8.87 3.36 -5.54
CA ARG A 80 9.95 3.58 -6.49
C ARG A 80 11.05 2.56 -6.24
N VAL A 81 11.53 1.90 -7.29
CA VAL A 81 12.70 1.02 -7.20
C VAL A 81 13.95 1.89 -7.25
N CYS A 82 14.74 1.87 -6.17
CA CYS A 82 16.03 2.51 -6.13
C CYS A 82 17.09 1.63 -6.84
N PRO A 83 18.06 2.23 -7.54
CA PRO A 83 19.23 1.47 -8.00
C PRO A 83 19.95 0.87 -6.78
N PRO A 84 20.62 -0.29 -6.94
CA PRO A 84 21.43 -0.84 -5.87
C PRO A 84 22.48 0.20 -5.46
N HIS A 85 22.64 0.41 -4.16
CA HIS A 85 23.75 1.21 -3.65
C HIS A 85 25.05 0.52 -4.04
N THR A 86 25.68 1.01 -5.10
CA THR A 86 27.08 0.72 -5.39
C THR A 86 27.90 1.65 -4.51
N ASP A 87 28.37 1.14 -3.38
CA ASP A 87 29.53 1.71 -2.69
C ASP A 87 30.79 1.61 -3.57
#